data_AF-A0A497JLJ4-F1
#
_entry.id   AF-A0A497JLJ4-F1
#
_cell.length_a   1.000
_cell.length_b   1.000
_cell.length_c   1.000
_cell.angle_alpha   90.00
_cell.angle_beta   90.00
_cell.angle_gamma   90.00
#
_symmetry.space_group_name_H-M   'P 1'
#
loop_
_entity.id
_entity.type
_entity.pdbx_description
1 polymer ?
#
loop_
_entity_poly.entity_id
_entity_poly.type
_entity_poly.pdbx_seq_one_letter_code
_entity_poly.pdbx_strand_id
1 'polypeptide(L)'
;MASPATGAVRVWIPKELYMAVLRLQVSENLDWEDACRRAAVLLDEGSEKYAKLLKREAERLYSSRFMQQFNRARKSVAEEAYRRGYRDGYEKGRADHAIWYYCAVCGGKIYVKPGSKSHMAIIRYMKEHGWGHTTCHKKSKDSRLS
;
A
#
# COMPACT_ATOMS: atom_id res chain seq x y z
N MET A 1 4.36 81.64 9.08
CA MET A 1 3.98 80.99 10.36
C MET A 1 4.08 79.50 10.15
N ALA A 2 4.88 78.80 10.96
CA ALA A 2 5.25 77.41 10.73
C ALA A 2 4.08 76.46 11.07
N SER A 3 3.81 75.49 10.19
CA SER A 3 2.83 74.43 10.42
C SER A 3 3.23 73.57 11.63
N PRO A 4 2.29 73.20 12.52
CA PRO A 4 2.60 72.32 13.64
C PRO A 4 2.87 70.90 13.14
N ALA A 5 3.95 70.33 13.65
CA ALA A 5 4.38 68.97 13.33
C ALA A 5 3.30 67.93 13.67
N THR A 6 3.16 66.99 12.75
CA THR A 6 2.36 65.76 12.81
C THR A 6 2.39 65.08 14.18
N GLY A 7 1.20 64.77 14.72
CA GLY A 7 1.03 64.19 16.05
C GLY A 7 1.76 62.86 16.26
N ALA A 8 2.46 62.74 17.38
CA ALA A 8 3.14 61.52 17.79
C ALA A 8 2.12 60.40 18.09
N VAL A 9 2.13 59.35 17.28
CA VAL A 9 1.31 58.16 17.51
C VAL A 9 1.96 57.34 18.64
N ARG A 10 1.25 57.18 19.76
CA ARG A 10 1.70 56.29 20.83
C ARG A 10 1.44 54.84 20.42
N VAL A 11 2.52 54.11 20.13
CA VAL A 11 2.49 52.66 19.87
C VAL A 11 2.95 51.94 21.13
N TRP A 12 2.15 50.99 21.61
CA TRP A 12 2.53 50.13 22.73
C TRP A 12 3.36 48.95 22.20
N ILE A 13 4.60 48.84 22.66
CA ILE A 13 5.52 47.75 22.30
C ILE A 13 5.62 46.79 23.50
N PRO A 14 5.35 45.47 23.30
CA PRO A 14 5.57 44.47 24.32
C PRO A 14 7.00 44.49 24.87
N LYS A 15 7.16 44.30 26.19
CA LYS A 15 8.45 44.41 26.87
C LYS A 15 9.49 43.46 26.29
N GLU A 16 9.07 42.27 25.87
CA GLU A 16 9.93 41.23 25.30
C GLU A 16 10.54 41.68 23.97
N LEU A 17 9.72 42.26 23.10
CA LEU A 17 10.16 42.78 21.80
C LEU A 17 11.10 43.97 21.99
N TYR A 18 10.74 44.89 22.90
CA TYR A 18 11.59 46.03 23.24
C TYR A 18 12.97 45.59 23.74
N MET A 19 13.03 44.63 24.66
CA MET A 19 14.29 44.09 25.17
C MET A 19 15.10 43.37 24.09
N ALA A 20 14.46 42.72 23.12
CA ALA A 20 15.14 42.08 22.00
C ALA A 20 15.80 43.12 21.06
N VAL A 21 15.08 44.20 20.74
CA VAL A 21 15.63 45.30 19.93
C VAL A 21 16.77 46.01 20.66
N LEU A 22 16.64 46.25 21.97
CA LEU A 22 17.74 46.80 22.78
C LEU A 22 18.98 45.90 22.79
N ARG A 23 18.80 44.58 22.87
CA ARG A 23 19.93 43.64 22.81
C ARG A 23 20.63 43.72 21.46
N LEU A 24 19.88 43.78 20.37
CA LEU A 24 20.40 43.98 19.01
C LEU A 24 21.18 45.29 18.89
N GLN A 25 20.60 46.37 19.43
CA GLN A 25 21.22 47.69 19.46
C GLN A 25 22.60 47.64 20.13
N VAL A 26 22.68 47.01 21.32
CA VAL A 26 23.94 46.88 22.08
C VAL A 26 24.93 45.93 21.42
N SER A 27 24.47 44.78 20.90
CA SER A 27 25.35 43.76 20.33
C SER A 27 25.96 44.17 19.00
N GLU A 28 25.20 44.87 18.16
CA GLU A 28 25.62 45.31 16.83
C GLU A 28 26.06 46.79 16.81
N ASN A 29 26.04 47.47 17.97
CA ASN A 29 26.39 48.89 18.12
C ASN A 29 25.63 49.79 17.13
N LEU A 30 24.30 49.61 17.07
CA LEU A 30 23.41 50.34 16.18
C LEU A 30 22.72 51.49 16.91
N ASP A 31 22.18 52.46 16.18
CA ASP A 31 21.19 53.36 16.75
C ASP A 31 19.81 52.67 16.85
N TRP A 32 18.86 53.33 17.49
CA TRP A 32 17.53 52.73 17.72
C TRP A 32 16.79 52.44 16.41
N GLU A 33 16.93 53.29 15.39
CA GLU A 33 16.22 53.17 14.14
C GLU A 33 16.78 52.01 13.31
N ASP A 34 18.09 51.89 13.25
CA ASP A 34 18.81 50.79 12.60
C ASP A 34 18.60 49.46 13.33
N ALA A 35 18.56 49.46 14.67
CA ALA A 35 18.22 48.27 15.44
C ALA A 35 16.79 47.79 15.16
N CYS A 36 15.82 48.72 15.02
CA CYS A 36 14.45 48.40 14.63
C CYS A 36 14.39 47.82 13.20
N ARG A 37 15.08 48.45 12.23
CA ARG A 37 15.18 47.93 10.85
C ARG A 37 15.79 46.53 10.84
N ARG A 38 16.87 46.32 11.59
CA ARG A 38 17.53 45.02 11.70
C ARG A 38 16.62 43.95 12.30
N ALA A 39 15.88 44.28 13.35
CA ALA A 39 14.92 43.38 13.97
C ALA A 39 13.80 42.98 13.00
N ALA A 40 13.28 43.92 12.19
CA ALA A 40 12.27 43.63 11.19
C ALA A 40 12.77 42.61 10.15
N VAL A 41 13.99 42.80 9.61
CA VAL A 41 14.60 41.85 8.66
C VAL A 41 14.75 40.46 9.28
N LEU A 42 15.20 40.37 10.54
CA LEU A 42 15.35 39.08 11.23
C LEU A 42 14.00 38.38 11.47
N LEU A 43 12.95 39.14 11.76
CA LEU A 43 11.59 38.61 11.91
C LEU A 43 11.06 38.09 10.58
N ASP A 44 11.25 38.82 9.48
CA ASP A 44 10.82 38.41 8.15
C ASP A 44 11.59 37.15 7.70
N GLU A 45 12.91 37.13 7.84
CA GLU A 45 13.72 35.94 7.54
C GLU A 45 13.33 34.73 8.41
N GLY A 46 13.06 34.96 9.69
CA GLY A 46 12.59 33.93 10.62
C GLY A 46 11.24 33.37 10.20
N SER A 47 10.32 34.25 9.79
CA SER A 47 8.99 33.89 9.30
C SER A 47 9.06 33.04 8.03
N GLU A 48 9.93 33.40 7.08
CA GLU A 48 10.15 32.62 5.86
C GLU A 48 10.75 31.25 6.15
N LYS A 49 11.76 31.19 7.03
CA LYS A 49 12.40 29.93 7.44
C LYS A 49 11.37 29.01 8.09
N TYR A 50 10.54 29.55 8.98
CA TYR A 50 9.47 28.81 9.63
C TYR A 50 8.41 28.34 8.63
N ALA A 51 7.97 29.19 7.70
CA ALA A 51 7.02 28.83 6.65
C ALA A 51 7.56 27.69 5.75
N LYS A 52 8.85 27.74 5.38
CA LYS A 52 9.52 26.67 4.62
C LYS A 52 9.56 25.36 5.41
N LEU A 53 9.86 25.41 6.70
CA LEU A 53 9.87 24.22 7.57
C LEU A 53 8.47 23.63 7.72
N LEU A 54 7.45 24.46 7.96
CA LEU A 54 6.06 24.03 8.02
C LEU A 54 5.62 23.36 6.72
N LYS A 55 5.94 23.97 5.57
CA LYS A 55 5.60 23.40 4.26
C LYS A 55 6.24 22.03 4.06
N ARG A 56 7.54 21.89 4.35
CA ARG A 56 8.26 20.61 4.27
C ARG A 56 7.65 19.55 5.18
N GLU A 57 7.31 19.93 6.41
CA GLU A 57 6.73 18.99 7.38
C GLU A 57 5.31 18.57 6.99
N ALA A 58 4.50 19.51 6.50
CA ALA A 58 3.18 19.22 5.94
C ALA A 58 3.27 18.28 4.73
N GLU A 59 4.20 18.54 3.80
CA GLU A 59 4.47 17.67 2.64
C GLU A 59 4.91 16.26 3.08
N ARG A 60 5.77 16.17 4.11
CA ARG A 60 6.22 14.89 4.69
C ARG A 60 5.06 14.09 5.27
N LEU A 61 4.24 14.73 6.10
CA LEU A 61 3.06 14.09 6.73
C LEU A 61 2.03 13.68 5.69
N TYR A 62 1.76 14.54 4.71
CA TYR A 62 0.83 14.25 3.61
C TYR A 62 1.33 13.06 2.78
N SER A 63 2.59 13.10 2.34
CA SER A 63 3.20 12.03 1.53
C SER A 63 3.20 10.69 2.27
N SER A 64 3.51 10.70 3.58
CA SER A 64 3.48 9.50 4.41
C SER A 64 2.08 8.89 4.49
N ARG A 65 1.05 9.72 4.77
CA ARG A 65 -0.35 9.26 4.83
C ARG A 65 -0.83 8.74 3.48
N PHE A 66 -0.52 9.46 2.41
CA PHE A 66 -0.85 9.05 1.05
C PHE A 66 -0.25 7.68 0.72
N MET A 67 1.05 7.49 0.96
CA MET A 67 1.71 6.22 0.70
C MET A 67 1.13 5.08 1.53
N GLN A 68 0.75 5.33 2.78
CA GLN A 68 0.11 4.32 3.62
C GLN A 68 -1.26 3.89 3.05
N GLN A 69 -2.09 4.85 2.65
CA GLN A 69 -3.39 4.57 2.03
C GLN A 69 -3.23 3.86 0.69
N PHE A 70 -2.32 4.33 -0.15
CA PHE A 70 -2.03 3.74 -1.45
C PHE A 70 -1.54 2.29 -1.32
N ASN A 71 -0.60 2.03 -0.41
CA ASN A 71 -0.10 0.69 -0.15
C ASN A 71 -1.20 -0.25 0.36
N ARG A 72 -2.11 0.26 1.21
CA ARG A 72 -3.26 -0.51 1.68
C ARG A 72 -4.22 -0.85 0.54
N ALA A 73 -4.55 0.12 -0.30
CA ALA A 73 -5.39 -0.08 -1.48
C ALA A 73 -4.76 -1.09 -2.44
N ARG A 74 -3.47 -0.92 -2.77
CA ARG A 74 -2.73 -1.82 -3.66
C ARG A 74 -2.71 -3.25 -3.13
N LYS A 75 -2.50 -3.44 -1.82
CA LYS A 75 -2.55 -4.76 -1.18
C LYS A 75 -3.93 -5.40 -1.32
N SER A 76 -5.00 -4.64 -1.08
CA SER A 76 -6.37 -5.16 -1.21
C SER A 76 -6.71 -5.59 -2.63
N VAL A 77 -6.33 -4.80 -3.64
CA VAL A 77 -6.55 -5.13 -5.05
C VAL A 77 -5.78 -6.38 -5.46
N ALA A 78 -4.51 -6.50 -5.04
CA ALA A 78 -3.69 -7.67 -5.34
C ALA A 78 -4.26 -8.95 -4.70
N GLU A 79 -4.74 -8.87 -3.46
CA GLU A 79 -5.35 -9.99 -2.76
C GLU A 79 -6.67 -10.44 -3.43
N GLU A 80 -7.49 -9.47 -3.84
CA GLU A 80 -8.73 -9.77 -4.55
C GLU A 80 -8.47 -10.41 -5.92
N ALA A 81 -7.54 -9.86 -6.70
CA ALA A 81 -7.14 -10.43 -7.98
C ALA A 81 -6.59 -11.86 -7.83
N TYR A 82 -5.76 -12.10 -6.81
CA TYR A 82 -5.25 -13.44 -6.50
C TYR A 82 -6.38 -14.41 -6.14
N ARG A 83 -7.31 -14.02 -5.26
CA ARG A 83 -8.43 -14.87 -4.85
C ARG A 83 -9.35 -15.21 -6.02
N ARG A 84 -9.64 -14.22 -6.89
CA ARG A 84 -10.44 -14.44 -8.11
C ARG A 84 -9.71 -15.39 -9.06
N GLY A 85 -8.46 -15.10 -9.40
CA GLY A 85 -7.68 -15.97 -10.29
C GLY A 85 -7.51 -17.40 -9.76
N TYR A 86 -7.30 -17.55 -8.45
CA TYR A 86 -7.25 -18.86 -7.81
C TYR A 86 -8.60 -19.58 -7.90
N ARG A 87 -9.71 -18.90 -7.57
CA ARG A 87 -11.05 -19.49 -7.65
C ARG A 87 -11.39 -19.89 -9.08
N ASP A 88 -11.21 -18.99 -10.03
CA ASP A 88 -11.54 -19.23 -11.44
C ASP A 88 -10.68 -20.36 -12.01
N GLY A 89 -9.37 -20.35 -11.72
CA GLY A 89 -8.46 -21.41 -12.15
C GLY A 89 -8.78 -22.76 -11.52
N TYR A 90 -9.12 -22.77 -10.23
CA TYR A 90 -9.47 -23.98 -9.51
C TYR A 90 -10.85 -24.54 -9.93
N GLU A 91 -11.85 -23.68 -10.12
CA GLU A 91 -13.18 -24.06 -10.60
C GLU A 91 -13.12 -24.57 -12.04
N LYS A 92 -12.36 -23.90 -12.91
CA LYS A 92 -12.12 -24.36 -14.28
C LYS A 92 -11.39 -25.70 -14.30
N GLY A 93 -10.31 -25.83 -13.53
CA GLY A 93 -9.59 -27.10 -13.41
C GLY A 93 -10.47 -28.22 -12.86
N ARG A 94 -11.37 -27.91 -11.92
CA ARG A 94 -12.35 -28.86 -11.41
C ARG A 94 -13.39 -29.23 -12.49
N ALA A 95 -13.88 -28.29 -13.28
CA ALA A 95 -14.86 -28.55 -14.33
C ALA A 95 -14.27 -29.43 -15.45
N ASP A 96 -13.04 -29.14 -15.87
CA ASP A 96 -12.41 -29.78 -17.02
C ASP A 96 -11.78 -31.15 -16.70
N HIS A 97 -11.33 -31.35 -15.45
CA HIS A 97 -10.51 -32.51 -15.09
C HIS A 97 -11.01 -33.34 -13.91
N ALA A 98 -12.01 -32.89 -13.15
CA ALA A 98 -12.43 -33.66 -11.98
C ALA A 98 -13.15 -34.95 -12.38
N ILE A 99 -12.70 -36.06 -11.80
CA ILE A 99 -13.40 -37.34 -11.88
C ILE A 99 -14.48 -37.35 -10.80
N TRP A 100 -15.74 -37.61 -11.19
CA TRP A 100 -16.87 -37.68 -10.29
C TRP A 100 -17.86 -38.77 -10.71
N TYR A 101 -18.67 -39.24 -9.76
CA TYR A 101 -19.76 -40.19 -9.99
C TYR A 101 -20.96 -39.83 -9.09
N TYR A 102 -22.15 -40.36 -9.40
CA TYR A 102 -23.34 -40.08 -8.60
C TYR A 102 -23.46 -41.01 -7.39
N CYS A 103 -23.90 -40.45 -6.27
CA CYS A 103 -24.27 -41.21 -5.08
C CYS A 103 -25.51 -42.05 -5.36
N ALA A 104 -25.43 -43.36 -5.11
CA ALA A 104 -26.56 -44.27 -5.30
C ALA A 104 -27.76 -43.98 -4.37
N VAL A 105 -27.54 -43.28 -3.24
CA VAL A 105 -28.58 -43.01 -2.24
C VAL A 105 -29.28 -41.68 -2.51
N CYS A 106 -28.51 -40.60 -2.67
CA CYS A 106 -29.06 -39.25 -2.79
C CYS A 106 -28.99 -38.66 -4.21
N GLY A 107 -28.34 -39.34 -5.15
CA GLY A 107 -28.14 -38.83 -6.52
C GLY A 107 -27.15 -37.66 -6.64
N GLY A 108 -26.55 -37.19 -5.54
CA GLY A 108 -25.58 -36.10 -5.54
C GLY A 108 -24.23 -36.49 -6.16
N LYS A 109 -23.48 -35.50 -6.69
CA LYS A 109 -22.14 -35.72 -7.25
C LYS A 109 -21.12 -35.98 -6.15
N ILE A 110 -20.36 -37.07 -6.29
CA ILE A 110 -19.22 -37.42 -5.44
C ILE A 110 -17.95 -37.21 -6.26
N TYR A 111 -17.11 -36.27 -5.81
CA TYR A 111 -15.81 -36.02 -6.42
C TYR A 111 -14.75 -36.99 -5.88
N VAL A 112 -13.97 -37.56 -6.79
CA VAL A 112 -12.90 -38.50 -6.45
C VAL A 112 -11.65 -37.73 -6.05
N LYS A 113 -11.32 -37.74 -4.76
CA LYS A 113 -10.05 -37.17 -4.27
C LYS A 113 -8.89 -38.13 -4.56
N PRO A 114 -7.74 -37.66 -5.07
CA PRO A 114 -6.54 -38.48 -5.20
C PRO A 114 -6.16 -39.13 -3.86
N GLY A 115 -5.79 -40.41 -3.91
CA GLY A 115 -5.46 -41.21 -2.72
C GLY A 115 -6.65 -41.68 -1.88
N SER A 116 -7.88 -41.24 -2.18
CA SER A 116 -9.07 -41.69 -1.45
C SER A 116 -9.42 -43.16 -1.72
N LYS A 117 -10.28 -43.75 -0.87
CA LYS A 117 -10.80 -45.11 -1.08
C LYS A 117 -11.48 -45.27 -2.45
N SER A 118 -12.25 -44.27 -2.89
CA SER A 118 -12.86 -44.28 -4.23
C SER A 118 -11.82 -44.23 -5.34
N HIS A 119 -10.77 -43.43 -5.20
CA HIS A 119 -9.67 -43.39 -6.17
C HIS A 119 -8.96 -44.75 -6.26
N MET A 120 -8.70 -45.38 -5.12
CA MET A 120 -8.07 -46.70 -5.06
C MET A 120 -8.97 -47.81 -5.62
N ALA A 121 -10.28 -47.73 -5.39
CA ALA A 121 -11.24 -48.65 -5.98
C ALA A 121 -11.26 -48.54 -7.51
N ILE A 122 -11.23 -47.31 -8.06
CA ILE A 122 -11.13 -47.09 -9.50
C ILE A 122 -9.82 -47.68 -10.06
N ILE A 123 -8.68 -47.40 -9.43
CA ILE A 123 -7.39 -47.96 -9.87
C ILE A 123 -7.43 -49.49 -9.88
N ARG A 124 -7.96 -50.09 -8.82
CA ARG A 124 -8.07 -51.55 -8.69
C ARG A 124 -8.95 -52.14 -9.79
N TYR A 125 -10.13 -51.56 -9.98
CA TYR A 125 -11.08 -51.99 -11.00
C TYR A 125 -10.44 -51.95 -12.39
N MET A 126 -9.79 -50.84 -12.75
CA MET A 126 -9.13 -50.68 -14.05
C MET A 126 -8.04 -51.75 -14.27
N LYS A 127 -7.23 -52.04 -13.24
CA LYS A 127 -6.20 -53.09 -13.30
C LYS A 127 -6.79 -54.49 -13.50
N GLU A 128 -7.81 -54.84 -12.70
CA GLU A 128 -8.45 -56.16 -12.73
C GLU A 128 -9.15 -56.43 -14.06
N HIS A 129 -9.70 -55.39 -14.70
CA HIS A 129 -10.42 -55.50 -15.96
C HIS A 129 -9.52 -55.27 -17.20
N GLY A 130 -8.20 -55.32 -17.01
CA GLY A 130 -7.24 -55.23 -18.11
C GLY A 130 -7.19 -53.88 -18.82
N TRP A 131 -7.64 -52.80 -18.18
CA TRP A 131 -7.46 -51.46 -18.73
C TRP A 131 -5.98 -51.10 -18.74
N GLY A 132 -5.51 -50.59 -19.87
CA GLY A 132 -4.10 -50.29 -20.06
C GLY A 132 -3.89 -49.48 -21.33
N HIS A 133 -2.70 -48.91 -21.49
CA HIS A 133 -2.37 -48.16 -22.69
C HIS A 133 -2.50 -49.03 -23.93
N THR A 134 -2.98 -48.45 -25.03
CA THR A 134 -3.14 -49.14 -26.32
C THR A 134 -1.82 -49.73 -26.82
N THR A 135 -0.69 -49.06 -26.55
CA THR A 135 0.66 -49.53 -26.89
C THR A 135 1.08 -50.77 -26.09
N CYS A 136 0.73 -50.84 -24.81
CA CYS A 136 0.99 -52.00 -23.95
C CYS A 136 0.23 -53.23 -24.46
N HIS A 137 -1.04 -53.05 -24.84
CA HIS A 137 -1.87 -54.12 -25.41
C HIS A 137 -1.42 -54.60 -26.79
N LYS A 138 -0.80 -53.73 -27.61
CA LYS A 138 -0.20 -54.13 -28.89
C LYS A 138 1.03 -55.02 -28.69
N LYS A 139 1.97 -54.62 -27.82
CA LYS A 139 3.17 -55.40 -27.51
C LYS A 139 2.84 -56.80 -26.97
N SER A 140 1.81 -56.94 -26.13
CA SER A 140 1.42 -58.24 -25.60
C SER A 140 0.77 -59.17 -26.63
N LYS A 141 0.21 -58.62 -27.72
CA LYS A 141 -0.34 -59.42 -28.82
C LYS A 141 0.78 -59.94 -29.71
N ASP A 142 1.74 -59.08 -30.04
CA ASP A 142 2.89 -59.47 -30.87
C ASP A 142 3.77 -60.52 -30.16
N SER A 143 3.97 -60.40 -28.85
CA SER A 143 4.74 -61.38 -28.06
C SER A 143 4.05 -62.74 -27.83
N ARG A 144 2.76 -62.87 -28.21
CA ARG A 144 2.01 -64.15 -28.14
C ARG A 144 1.89 -64.82 -29.51
N LEU A 145 2.31 -64.15 -30.58
CA LEU A 145 2.29 -64.64 -31.97
C LEU A 145 3.69 -65.03 -32.49
N SER A 146 4.73 -64.80 -31.69
CA SER A 146 6.11 -65.30 -31.85
C SER A 146 6.37 -66.50 -30.96
#